data_AF-A0A077NTR5-F1
#
_entry.id   AF-A0A077NTR5-F1
#
_cell.length_a   1.000
_cell.length_b   1.000
_cell.length_c   1.000
_cell.angle_alpha   90.00
_cell.angle_beta   90.00
_cell.angle_gamma   90.00
#
_symmetry.space_group_name_H-M   'P 1'
#
loop_
_entity.id
_entity.type
_entity.pdbx_description
1 polymer ?
#
loop_
_entity_poly.entity_id
_entity_poly.type
_entity_poly.pdbx_seq_one_letter_code
_entity_poly.pdbx_strand_id
1 'polypeptide(L)' 'MSVGKGESIYLLDPDGHQLEIHVGSLASRLNKLRKTPYKGLEWY' A
#
# COMPACT_ATOMS: atom_id res chain seq x y z
N MET A 1 -13.79 1.62 9.72
CA MET A 1 -12.84 0.78 8.97
C MET A 1 -13.14 0.95 7.49
N SER A 2 -12.17 1.47 6.74
CA SER A 2 -12.28 1.56 5.29
C SER A 2 -11.40 0.47 4.69
N VAL A 3 -12.00 -0.50 4.01
CA VAL A 3 -11.25 -1.50 3.23
C VAL A 3 -10.89 -0.84 1.90
N GLY A 4 -9.59 -0.56 1.70
CA GLY A 4 -9.08 -0.02 0.44
C GLY A 4 -9.08 -1.06 -0.68
N LYS A 5 -8.87 -0.66 -1.94
CA LYS A 5 -8.79 -1.56 -3.12
C LYS A 5 -7.54 -2.47 -3.15
N GLY A 6 -6.89 -2.67 -2.01
CA GLY A 6 -5.77 -3.60 -1.80
C GLY A 6 -5.98 -4.34 -0.48
N GLU A 7 -5.19 -5.37 -0.22
CA GLU A 7 -5.18 -6.13 1.03
C GLU A 7 -4.57 -5.30 2.19
N SER A 8 -5.07 -4.07 2.36
CA SER A 8 -4.65 -3.08 3.34
C SER A 8 -5.86 -2.65 4.18
N ILE A 9 -5.64 -2.55 5.48
CA ILE A 9 -6.59 -2.00 6.45
C ILE A 9 -5.94 -0.77 7.07
N TYR A 10 -6.66 0.35 7.04
CA TYR A 10 -6.25 1.60 7.68
C TYR A 10 -7.07 1.83 8.94
N LEU A 11 -6.39 2.20 10.02
CA LEU A 11 -7.00 2.54 11.31
C LEU A 11 -6.26 3.68 12.01
N LEU A 12 -6.96 4.32 12.94
CA LEU A 12 -6.38 5.30 13.84
C LEU A 12 -6.19 4.66 15.22
N ASP A 13 -5.06 4.94 15.86
CA ASP A 13 -4.92 4.68 17.29
C ASP A 13 -5.61 5.80 18.13
N PRO A 14 -5.72 5.65 19.46
CA PRO A 14 -6.34 6.67 20.31
C PRO A 14 -5.66 8.04 20.28
N ASP A 15 -4.36 8.09 19.94
CA ASP A 15 -3.59 9.33 19.79
C ASP A 15 -3.77 9.98 18.41
N GLY A 16 -4.46 9.30 17.48
CA GLY A 16 -4.75 9.79 16.14
C GLY A 16 -3.70 9.44 15.09
N HIS A 17 -2.73 8.58 15.39
CA HIS A 17 -1.77 8.08 14.41
C HIS A 17 -2.44 7.19 13.38
N GLN A 18 -2.11 7.39 12.11
CA GLN A 18 -2.57 6.54 11.01
C GLN A 18 -1.70 5.30 10.91
N LEU A 19 -2.30 4.16 11.20
CA LEU A 19 -1.67 2.85 11.08
C LEU A 19 -2.23 2.11 9.87
N GLU A 20 -1.37 1.33 9.22
CA GLU A 20 -1.74 0.43 8.12
C GLU A 20 -1.34 -1.00 8.47
N ILE A 21 -2.27 -1.93 8.31
CA ILE A 21 -2.01 -3.37 8.27
C ILE A 21 -2.09 -3.79 6.82
N HIS A 22 -0.99 -4.26 6.26
CA HIS A 22 -0.88 -4.63 4.84
C HIS A 22 -0.46 -6.09 4.68
N VAL A 23 -1.15 -6.82 3.80
CA VAL A 23 -0.72 -8.15 3.34
C VAL A 23 0.14 -8.00 2.09
N GLY A 24 1.39 -8.43 2.19
CA GLY A 24 2.33 -8.43 1.08
C GLY A 24 3.72 -8.01 1.50
N SER A 25 4.56 -7.73 0.51
CA SER A 25 5.93 -7.28 0.70
C SER A 25 6.31 -6.25 -0.35
N LEU A 26 7.41 -5.55 -0.12
CA LEU A 26 7.98 -4.62 -1.10
C LEU A 26 8.17 -5.29 -2.46
N ALA A 27 8.71 -6.51 -2.50
CA ALA A 27 8.92 -7.25 -3.74
C ALA A 27 7.60 -7.50 -4.51
N SER A 28 6.53 -7.88 -3.81
CA SER A 28 5.20 -8.04 -4.41
C SER A 28 4.67 -6.72 -4.98
N ARG A 29 4.87 -5.62 -4.25
CA ARG A 29 4.51 -4.27 -4.68
C ARG A 29 5.24 -3.86 -5.96
N LEU A 30 6.56 -4.05 -6.00
CA LEU A 30 7.39 -3.72 -7.17
C LEU A 30 7.00 -4.57 -8.38
N ASN A 31 6.70 -5.87 -8.20
CA ASN A 31 6.20 -6.73 -9.27
C ASN A 31 4.86 -6.24 -9.84
N LYS A 32 3.94 -5.75 -9.00
CA LYS A 32 2.70 -5.12 -9.47
C LYS A 32 3.00 -3.84 -10.25
N LEU A 33 3.94 -3.01 -9.79
CA LEU A 33 4.33 -1.77 -10.48
C LEU A 33 5.00 -2.00 -11.84
N ARG A 34 5.69 -3.13 -12.04
CA ARG A 34 6.19 -3.50 -13.37
C ARG A 34 5.06 -3.78 -14.37
N LYS A 35 3.89 -4.24 -13.91
CA LYS A 35 2.71 -4.53 -14.74
C LYS A 35 1.79 -3.34 -14.92
N THR A 36 1.62 -2.57 -13.86
CA THR A 36 0.72 -1.40 -13.83
C THR A 36 1.45 -0.27 -13.12
N PRO A 37 2.37 0.41 -13.83
CA PRO A 37 3.20 1.46 -13.23
C PRO A 37 2.35 2.66 -12.88
N TYR A 38 2.80 3.41 -11.87
CA TYR A 38 2.27 4.74 -11.62
C TYR A 38 2.66 5.70 -12.73
N LYS A 39 1.83 6.72 -12.93
CA LYS A 39 2.13 7.78 -13.89
C LYS A 39 3.43 8.47 -13.45
N GLY A 40 4.44 8.44 -14.33
CA GLY A 40 5.75 9.03 -14.05
C GLY A 40 6.66 8.18 -13.16
N LEU A 41 6.39 6.88 -13.00
CA LEU A 41 7.31 5.99 -12.29
C LEU A 41 8.63 5.84 -13.08
N GLU A 42 9.74 6.10 -12.41
CA GLU A 42 11.10 5.87 -12.91
C GLU A 42 11.76 4.73 -12.11
N TRP A 43 12.57 3.90 -12.77
CA TRP A 43 13.30 2.79 -12.16
C TRP A 43 14.80 3.14 -12.04
N TYR A 44 15.43 2.71 -10.93
CA TYR A 44 16.85 2.89 -10.63
C TYR A 44 17.56 1.56 -10.49
#